data_AF-A0A7W7FJ67-F1
#
_entry.id   AF-A0A7W7FJ67-F1
#
_cell.length_a   1.000
_cell.length_b   1.000
_cell.length_c   1.000
_cell.angle_alpha   90.00
_cell.angle_beta   90.00
_cell.angle_gamma   90.00
#
_symmetry.space_group_name_H-M   'P 1'
#
loop_
_entity.id
_entity.type
_entity.pdbx_description
1 polymer ?
#
loop_
_entity_poly.entity_id
_entity_poly.type
_entity_poly.pdbx_seq_one_letter_code
_entity_poly.pdbx_strand_id
1 'polypeptide(L)'
;MAPAWESVSTMAFENSSALGSDLLATTVFRSVVVTALEAFALDRAFRSHSLAARTPAQHLLAARLDAAHGELVQTDLEGGASVAEIAARWGFAERSLTRTHVEVYGVRPQDLLGR
;
A
#
# COMPACT_ATOMS: atom_id res chain seq x y z
N MET A 1 -10.01 31.93 -14.41
CA MET A 1 -10.55 30.91 -13.48
C MET A 1 -9.36 30.32 -12.75
N ALA A 2 -9.15 30.72 -11.50
CA ALA A 2 -8.08 30.17 -10.67
C ALA A 2 -8.33 28.68 -10.39
N PRO A 3 -7.30 27.82 -10.43
CA PRO A 3 -7.46 26.41 -10.14
C PRO A 3 -7.83 26.19 -8.65
N ALA A 4 -8.64 25.16 -8.36
CA ALA A 4 -9.22 24.91 -7.05
C ALA A 4 -8.21 24.79 -5.89
N TRP A 5 -6.93 24.50 -6.18
CA TRP A 5 -5.86 24.46 -5.17
C TRP A 5 -5.46 25.84 -4.66
N GLU A 6 -5.67 26.91 -5.45
CA GLU A 6 -5.37 28.29 -5.05
C GLU A 6 -6.37 28.80 -3.99
N SER A 7 -7.65 28.45 -4.12
CA SER A 7 -8.70 28.75 -3.13
C SER A 7 -8.48 28.06 -1.78
N VAL A 8 -7.97 26.83 -1.79
CA VAL A 8 -7.68 26.06 -0.56
C VAL A 8 -6.49 26.68 0.18
N SER A 9 -5.47 27.17 -0.55
CA SER A 9 -4.35 27.90 0.05
C SER A 9 -4.79 29.22 0.67
N THR A 10 -5.70 29.96 0.04
CA THR A 10 -6.21 31.24 0.59
C THR A 10 -7.06 31.03 1.84
N MET A 11 -7.96 30.04 1.86
CA MET A 11 -8.78 29.73 3.04
C MET A 11 -7.94 29.23 4.23
N ALA A 12 -6.86 28.50 3.95
CA ALA A 12 -5.93 28.06 4.99
C ALA A 12 -5.13 29.24 5.59
N PHE A 13 -4.85 30.28 4.80
CA PHE A 13 -4.14 31.48 5.25
C PHE A 13 -5.04 32.42 6.06
N GLU A 14 -6.32 32.55 5.70
CA GLU A 14 -7.29 33.37 6.45
C GLU A 14 -7.59 32.78 7.84
N ASN A 15 -7.57 31.45 7.98
CA ASN A 15 -7.89 30.76 9.23
C ASN A 15 -6.67 30.58 10.17
N SER A 16 -5.47 31.00 9.77
CA SER A 16 -4.24 30.83 10.57
C SER A 16 -4.19 31.75 11.79
N SER A 17 -4.87 32.90 11.75
CA SER A 17 -4.90 33.88 12.84
C SER A 17 -5.78 33.46 14.03
N ALA A 18 -6.63 32.43 13.87
CA ALA A 18 -7.53 31.91 14.91
C ALA A 18 -6.91 30.80 15.78
N LEU A 19 -5.78 30.22 15.35
CA LEU A 19 -5.12 29.15 16.06
C LEU A 19 -3.99 29.73 16.93
N GLY A 20 -4.30 29.97 18.20
CA GLY A 20 -3.28 30.27 19.19
C GLY A 20 -2.17 29.21 19.16
N SER A 21 -0.94 29.67 18.95
CA SER A 21 0.33 28.92 18.84
C SER A 21 0.80 28.59 17.42
N ASP A 22 1.32 29.64 16.78
CA ASP A 22 1.99 29.72 15.47
C ASP A 22 3.11 28.66 15.26
N LEU A 23 3.69 28.15 16.35
CA LEU A 23 4.76 27.15 16.31
C LEU A 23 4.27 25.73 16.03
N LEU A 24 3.10 25.35 16.58
CA LEU A 24 2.52 24.01 16.39
C LEU A 24 1.86 23.89 15.01
N ALA A 25 1.17 24.93 14.56
CA ALA A 25 0.60 24.97 13.21
C ALA A 25 1.70 24.86 12.13
N THR A 26 2.80 25.60 12.29
CA THR A 26 3.94 25.54 11.37
C THR A 26 4.64 24.17 11.38
N THR A 27 4.78 23.55 12.55
CA THR A 27 5.43 22.23 12.68
C THR A 27 4.58 21.10 12.09
N VAL A 28 3.27 21.11 12.35
CA VAL A 28 2.33 20.13 11.77
C VAL A 28 2.24 20.32 10.25
N PHE A 29 2.12 21.56 9.78
CA PHE A 29 2.10 21.86 8.35
C PHE A 29 3.37 21.40 7.64
N ARG A 30 4.54 21.66 8.23
CA ARG A 30 5.83 21.20 7.68
C ARG A 30 5.92 19.68 7.61
N SER A 31 5.47 18.96 8.65
CA SER A 31 5.48 17.49 8.67
C SER A 31 4.55 16.89 7.62
N VAL A 32 3.33 17.43 7.47
CA VAL A 32 2.36 16.97 6.46
C VAL A 32 2.88 17.25 5.04
N VAL A 33 3.47 18.42 4.79
CA VAL A 33 4.04 18.76 3.48
C VAL A 33 5.23 17.85 3.14
N VAL A 34 6.15 17.62 4.08
CA VAL A 34 7.28 16.70 3.86
C VAL A 34 6.79 15.29 3.57
N THR A 35 5.87 14.77 4.38
CA THR A 35 5.33 13.41 4.20
C THR A 35 4.58 13.27 2.88
N ALA A 36 3.80 14.29 2.48
CA ALA A 36 3.11 14.30 1.20
C ALA A 36 4.11 14.34 0.03
N LEU A 37 5.12 15.21 0.08
CA LEU A 37 6.15 15.31 -0.96
C LEU A 37 6.97 14.03 -1.09
N GLU A 38 7.30 13.35 0.00
CA GLU A 38 7.98 12.05 -0.02
C GLU A 38 7.10 10.95 -0.61
N ALA A 39 5.83 10.89 -0.24
CA ALA A 39 4.88 9.94 -0.82
C ALA A 39 4.65 10.18 -2.32
N PHE A 40 4.54 11.44 -2.75
CA PHE A 40 4.41 11.81 -4.16
C PHE A 40 5.68 11.55 -4.96
N ALA A 41 6.86 11.84 -4.37
CA ALA A 41 8.14 11.55 -5.00
C ALA A 41 8.35 10.04 -5.15
N LEU A 42 7.92 9.24 -4.16
CA LEU A 42 7.96 7.79 -4.22
C LEU A 42 7.00 7.23 -5.27
N ASP A 43 5.75 7.71 -5.33
CA ASP A 43 4.78 7.32 -6.37
C ASP A 43 5.30 7.68 -7.77
N ARG A 44 5.85 8.88 -7.93
CA ARG A 44 6.43 9.35 -9.19
C ARG A 44 7.65 8.55 -9.59
N ALA A 45 8.56 8.25 -8.65
CA ALA A 45 9.76 7.44 -8.90
C ALA A 45 9.40 5.99 -9.25
N PHE A 46 8.39 5.41 -8.60
CA PHE A 46 7.87 4.10 -8.97
C PHE A 46 7.24 4.13 -10.37
N ARG A 47 6.44 5.15 -10.72
CA ARG A 47 5.88 5.25 -12.08
C ARG A 47 6.95 5.45 -13.15
N SER A 48 8.05 6.13 -12.86
CA SER A 48 9.12 6.39 -13.83
C SER A 48 10.15 5.25 -13.94
N HIS A 49 10.37 4.47 -12.87
CA HIS A 49 11.40 3.42 -12.83
C HIS A 49 10.85 1.99 -12.75
N SER A 50 9.56 1.79 -12.53
CA SER A 50 8.94 0.47 -12.70
C SER A 50 8.76 0.20 -14.19
N LEU A 51 9.38 -0.85 -14.71
CA LEU A 51 9.23 -1.32 -16.10
C LEU A 51 7.76 -1.56 -16.54
N ALA A 52 6.81 -1.56 -15.61
CA ALA A 52 5.39 -1.81 -15.84
C ALA A 52 4.45 -0.66 -15.38
N ALA A 53 4.98 0.54 -15.09
CA ALA A 53 4.18 1.69 -14.61
C ALA A 53 3.27 1.39 -13.39
N ARG A 54 3.66 0.43 -12.54
CA ARG A 54 2.91 0.05 -11.34
C ARG A 54 2.96 1.16 -10.29
N THR A 55 1.84 1.39 -9.61
CA THR A 55 1.82 2.24 -8.41
C THR A 55 2.55 1.53 -7.24
N PRO A 56 3.04 2.27 -6.22
CA PRO A 56 3.66 1.67 -5.05
C PRO A 56 2.75 0.64 -4.35
N ALA A 57 1.45 0.91 -4.30
CA ALA A 57 0.47 -0.01 -3.73
C ALA A 57 0.37 -1.32 -4.52
N GLN A 58 0.38 -1.25 -5.86
CA GLN A 58 0.39 -2.44 -6.71
C GLN A 58 1.70 -3.23 -6.58
N HIS A 59 2.82 -2.53 -6.41
CA HIS A 59 4.11 -3.18 -6.18
C HIS A 59 4.14 -3.92 -4.84
N LEU A 60 3.69 -3.29 -3.75
CA LEU A 60 3.58 -3.93 -2.44
C LEU A 60 2.61 -5.11 -2.45
N LEU A 61 1.49 -4.99 -3.16
CA LEU A 61 0.53 -6.08 -3.31
C LEU A 61 1.17 -7.29 -4.02
N ALA A 62 1.91 -7.04 -5.10
CA ALA A 62 2.63 -8.09 -5.83
C ALA A 62 3.70 -8.76 -4.93
N ALA A 63 4.52 -7.97 -4.22
CA ALA A 63 5.52 -8.50 -3.31
C ALA A 63 4.91 -9.37 -2.18
N ARG A 64 3.76 -8.95 -1.63
CA ARG A 64 3.03 -9.75 -0.63
C ARG A 64 2.47 -11.03 -1.22
N LEU A 65 1.99 -10.99 -2.46
CA LEU A 65 1.49 -12.17 -3.16
C LEU A 65 2.63 -13.17 -3.42
N ASP A 66 3.81 -12.70 -3.84
CA ASP A 66 4.98 -13.54 -4.09
C ASP A 66 5.50 -14.18 -2.79
N ALA A 67 5.50 -13.42 -1.69
CA ALA A 67 5.85 -13.95 -0.37
C ALA A 67 4.84 -15.00 0.12
N ALA A 68 3.54 -14.75 -0.06
CA ALA A 68 2.49 -15.71 0.27
C ALA A 68 2.59 -16.99 -0.57
N HIS A 69 2.91 -16.86 -1.87
CA HIS A 69 3.17 -17.99 -2.75
C HIS A 69 4.35 -18.83 -2.25
N GLY A 70 5.47 -18.17 -1.89
CA GLY A 70 6.64 -18.86 -1.32
C GLY A 70 6.30 -19.63 -0.05
N GLU A 71 5.55 -19.03 0.87
CA GLU A 71 5.13 -19.71 2.10
C GLU A 71 4.21 -20.91 1.80
N LEU A 72 3.25 -20.77 0.89
CA LEU A 72 2.37 -21.87 0.47
C LEU A 72 3.15 -23.06 -0.08
N VAL A 73 4.17 -22.82 -0.90
CA VAL A 73 5.02 -23.87 -1.51
C VAL A 73 5.94 -24.53 -0.48
N GLN A 74 6.34 -23.82 0.57
CA GLN A 74 7.21 -24.36 1.62
C GLN A 74 6.44 -24.98 2.79
N THR A 75 5.12 -24.80 2.85
CA THR A 75 4.30 -25.29 3.95
C THR A 75 3.93 -26.75 3.74
N ASP A 76 4.44 -27.59 4.63
CA ASP A 76 4.05 -29.00 4.73
C ASP A 76 2.72 -29.16 5.51
N LEU A 77 1.92 -30.17 5.16
CA LEU A 77 0.65 -30.51 5.81
C LEU A 77 0.83 -30.85 7.29
N GLU A 78 1.99 -31.41 7.67
CA GLU A 78 2.28 -31.78 9.07
C GLU A 78 2.34 -30.55 10.00
N GLY A 79 2.61 -29.36 9.45
CA GLY A 79 2.63 -28.09 10.19
C GLY A 79 1.25 -27.51 10.50
N GLY A 80 0.18 -28.06 9.91
CA GLY A 80 -1.21 -27.67 10.18
C GLY A 80 -1.61 -26.26 9.76
N ALA A 81 -0.73 -25.51 9.08
CA ALA A 81 -1.03 -24.16 8.64
C ALA A 81 -2.05 -24.16 7.49
N SER A 82 -3.14 -23.43 7.70
CA SER A 82 -4.21 -23.27 6.72
C SER A 82 -3.94 -22.12 5.75
N VAL A 83 -4.54 -22.19 4.55
CA VAL A 83 -4.49 -21.08 3.57
C VAL A 83 -4.98 -19.77 4.20
N ALA A 84 -5.98 -19.82 5.09
CA ALA A 84 -6.52 -18.66 5.77
C ALA A 84 -5.48 -17.98 6.70
N GLU A 85 -4.69 -18.77 7.43
CA GLU A 85 -3.64 -18.26 8.32
C GLU A 85 -2.49 -17.64 7.53
N ILE A 86 -2.07 -18.29 6.44
CA ILE A 86 -1.03 -17.79 5.55
C ILE A 86 -1.52 -16.49 4.87
N ALA A 87 -2.76 -16.45 4.38
CA ALA A 87 -3.36 -15.26 3.80
C ALA A 87 -3.36 -14.09 4.79
N ALA A 88 -3.83 -14.33 6.03
CA ALA A 88 -3.91 -13.29 7.05
C ALA A 88 -2.53 -12.71 7.38
N ARG A 89 -1.48 -13.54 7.43
CA ARG A 89 -0.10 -13.10 7.70
C ARG A 89 0.44 -12.13 6.66
N TRP A 90 0.08 -12.35 5.39
CA TRP A 90 0.50 -11.50 4.28
C TRP A 90 -0.50 -10.38 3.96
N GLY A 91 -1.53 -10.20 4.81
CA GLY A 91 -2.50 -9.10 4.71
C GLY A 91 -3.59 -9.33 3.66
N PHE A 92 -3.91 -10.58 3.35
CA PHE A 92 -5.02 -10.97 2.48
C PHE A 92 -6.16 -11.60 3.27
N ALA A 93 -7.37 -11.48 2.75
CA ALA A 93 -8.43 -12.42 3.08
C ALA A 93 -8.24 -13.69 2.24
N GLU A 94 -8.63 -14.85 2.75
CA GLU A 94 -8.48 -16.12 2.03
C GLU A 94 -9.08 -16.06 0.60
N ARG A 95 -10.32 -15.55 0.47
CA ARG A 95 -10.98 -15.39 -0.83
C ARG A 95 -10.22 -14.47 -1.79
N SER A 96 -9.63 -13.37 -1.30
CA SER A 96 -8.90 -12.45 -2.14
C SER A 96 -7.54 -13.00 -2.54
N LEU A 97 -6.86 -13.74 -1.65
CA LEU A 97 -5.64 -14.48 -1.98
C LEU A 97 -5.93 -15.52 -3.05
N THR A 98 -6.93 -16.38 -2.87
CA THR A 98 -7.28 -17.45 -3.83
C THR A 98 -7.56 -16.91 -5.22
N ARG A 99 -8.38 -15.84 -5.33
CA ARG A 99 -8.65 -15.22 -6.63
C ARG A 99 -7.37 -14.68 -7.28
N THR A 100 -6.62 -13.86 -6.55
CA THR A 100 -5.41 -13.20 -7.10
C THR A 100 -4.33 -14.21 -7.44
N HIS A 101 -4.19 -15.27 -6.64
CA HIS A 101 -3.22 -16.33 -6.86
C HIS A 101 -3.57 -17.15 -8.12
N VAL A 102 -4.86 -17.44 -8.36
CA VAL A 102 -5.29 -18.09 -9.61
C VAL A 102 -5.07 -17.16 -10.80
N GLU A 103 -5.34 -15.86 -10.67
CA GLU A 103 -5.13 -14.88 -11.75
C GLU A 103 -3.64 -14.75 -12.15
N VAL A 104 -2.71 -14.83 -11.18
CA VAL A 104 -1.27 -14.62 -11.42
C VAL A 104 -0.50 -15.92 -11.68
N TYR A 105 -0.78 -16.98 -10.91
CA TYR A 105 -0.03 -18.23 -10.94
C TYR A 105 -0.79 -19.39 -11.60
N GLY A 106 -2.09 -19.24 -11.87
CA GLY A 106 -2.92 -20.28 -12.50
C GLY A 106 -3.23 -21.49 -11.61
N VAL A 107 -2.75 -21.50 -10.36
CA VAL A 107 -2.93 -22.60 -9.40
C VAL A 107 -3.70 -22.09 -8.18
N ARG A 108 -4.49 -22.95 -7.56
CA ARG A 108 -5.21 -22.58 -6.33
C ARG A 108 -4.28 -22.77 -5.12
N PRO A 109 -4.25 -21.84 -4.14
CA PRO A 109 -3.41 -21.96 -2.95
C PRO A 109 -3.56 -23.30 -2.21
N GLN A 110 -4.78 -23.83 -2.13
CA GLN A 110 -5.06 -25.12 -1.49
C GLN A 110 -4.39 -26.32 -2.18
N ASP A 111 -4.07 -26.22 -3.47
CA ASP A 111 -3.43 -27.30 -4.22
C ASP A 111 -1.90 -27.31 -4.02
N LEU A 112 -1.37 -26.29 -3.33
CA LEU A 112 0.05 -26.15 -3.00
C LEU A 112 0.36 -26.67 -1.60
N LEU A 113 -0.61 -26.67 -0.68
CA LEU A 113 -0.40 -27.22 0.65
C LEU A 113 -0.22 -28.74 0.57
N GLY A 114 0.91 -29.26 1.09
CA GLY A 114 1.16 -30.70 1.16
C GLY A 114 1.71 -31.36 -0.08
N ARG A 115 2.39 -30.59 -0.92
CA ARG A 115 3.08 -31.07 -2.11
C ARG A 115 4.58 -31.11 -1.89
#